data_AF-A0A7X6VAB0-F1
#
_entry.id   AF-A0A7X6VAB0-F1
#
_cell.length_a   1.000
_cell.length_b   1.000
_cell.length_c   1.000
_cell.angle_alpha   90.00
_cell.angle_beta   90.00
_cell.angle_gamma   90.00
#
_symmetry.space_group_name_H-M   'P 1'
#
loop_
_entity.id
_entity.type
_entity.pdbx_description
1 polymer ?
#
loop_
_entity_poly.entity_id
_entity_poly.type
_entity_poly.pdbx_seq_one_letter_code
_entity_poly.pdbx_strand_id
1 'polypeptide(L)'
;MKNYGISRWDDPAEINEKLKKLTSQEIWEVDDDYYNSVVMKYFDEKCNASKAVYEESKKYIPGGVQHNLAFNKPFPMCMSKADGAY
;
A
#
# COMPACT_ATOMS: atom_id res chain seq x y z
N MET A 1 32.04 28.19 -5.96
CA MET A 1 31.11 27.04 -5.95
C MET A 1 30.58 26.87 -7.37
N LYS A 2 30.86 25.77 -8.07
CA LYS A 2 30.53 25.66 -9.50
C LYS A 2 29.91 24.34 -9.97
N ASN A 3 29.49 23.46 -9.07
CA ASN A 3 28.81 22.22 -9.45
C ASN A 3 27.48 22.12 -8.69
N TYR A 4 26.37 22.21 -9.40
CA TYR A 4 25.04 21.92 -8.86
C TYR A 4 24.88 20.41 -8.68
N GLY A 5 24.10 19.97 -7.68
CA GLY A 5 23.88 18.56 -7.36
C GLY A 5 22.97 17.80 -8.33
N ILE A 6 22.52 18.44 -9.40
CA ILE A 6 21.61 17.87 -10.40
C ILE A 6 22.32 17.87 -11.74
N SER A 7 22.54 16.68 -12.30
CA SER A 7 23.24 16.46 -13.58
C SER A 7 22.32 16.39 -14.79
N ARG A 8 21.00 16.23 -14.57
CA ARG A 8 19.98 16.25 -15.61
C ARG A 8 18.61 16.57 -15.04
N TRP A 9 17.74 17.11 -15.88
CA TRP A 9 16.31 17.19 -15.65
C TRP A 9 15.62 16.32 -16.69
N ASP A 10 14.71 15.45 -16.24
CA ASP A 10 13.90 14.64 -17.14
C ASP A 10 12.81 15.52 -17.79
N ASP A 11 12.36 15.14 -18.99
CA ASP A 11 11.30 15.89 -19.70
C ASP A 11 9.94 15.68 -19.01
N PRO A 12 9.33 16.75 -18.45
CA PRO A 12 8.03 16.62 -17.79
C PRO A 12 6.92 16.18 -18.75
N ALA A 13 7.00 16.50 -20.04
CA ALA A 13 5.99 16.08 -21.01
C ALA A 13 6.00 14.57 -21.21
N GLU A 14 7.21 13.99 -21.37
CA GLU A 14 7.41 12.55 -21.51
C GLU A 14 6.93 11.80 -20.25
N ILE A 15 7.26 12.30 -19.06
CA ILE A 15 6.82 11.72 -17.79
C ILE A 15 5.30 11.70 -17.70
N ASN A 16 4.65 12.82 -18.01
CA ASN A 16 3.19 12.93 -17.93
C ASN A 16 2.47 12.04 -18.96
N GLU A 17 3.03 11.87 -20.17
CA GLU A 17 2.50 10.94 -21.16
C GLU A 17 2.57 9.49 -20.67
N LYS A 18 3.73 9.07 -20.11
CA LYS A 18 3.91 7.73 -19.53
C LYS A 18 2.95 7.47 -18.38
N LEU A 19 2.79 8.44 -17.47
CA LEU A 19 1.84 8.35 -16.37
C LEU A 19 0.42 8.19 -16.89
N LYS A 20 -0.01 9.03 -17.84
CA LYS A 20 -1.34 8.93 -18.43
C LYS A 20 -1.57 7.57 -19.09
N LYS A 21 -0.59 7.07 -19.84
CA LYS A 21 -0.67 5.75 -20.47
C LYS A 21 -0.81 4.64 -19.43
N LEU A 22 -0.08 4.72 -18.31
CA LEU A 22 -0.16 3.75 -17.22
C LEU A 22 -1.53 3.79 -16.52
N THR A 23 -1.99 4.98 -16.14
CA THR A 23 -3.24 5.14 -15.37
C THR A 23 -4.50 4.98 -16.23
N SER A 24 -4.38 4.90 -17.55
CA SER A 24 -5.49 4.65 -18.48
C SER A 24 -5.66 3.17 -18.82
N GLN A 25 -4.81 2.28 -18.26
CA GLN A 25 -4.96 0.84 -18.47
C GLN A 25 -6.17 0.32 -17.69
N GLU A 26 -6.70 -0.81 -18.16
CA GLU A 26 -7.76 -1.54 -17.46
C GLU A 26 -7.27 -1.96 -16.07
N ILE A 27 -8.10 -1.67 -15.05
CA ILE A 27 -7.84 -2.08 -13.68
C ILE A 27 -8.40 -3.50 -13.53
N TRP A 28 -7.50 -4.45 -13.27
CA TRP A 28 -7.86 -5.83 -13.05
C TRP A 28 -8.15 -6.06 -11.57
N GLU A 29 -9.27 -6.71 -11.29
CA GLU A 29 -9.63 -7.21 -9.96
C GLU A 29 -9.82 -8.73 -10.00
N VAL A 30 -9.67 -9.36 -8.84
CA VAL A 30 -10.05 -10.76 -8.68
C VAL A 30 -11.57 -10.85 -8.51
N ASP A 31 -12.15 -11.97 -8.91
CA ASP A 31 -13.58 -12.20 -8.67
C ASP A 31 -13.91 -12.34 -7.17
N ASP A 32 -15.20 -12.20 -6.85
CA ASP A 32 -15.70 -12.27 -5.48
C ASP A 32 -15.44 -13.63 -4.81
N ASP A 33 -15.45 -14.73 -5.57
CA ASP A 33 -15.21 -16.06 -5.00
C ASP A 33 -13.76 -16.19 -4.55
N TYR A 34 -12.80 -15.83 -5.41
CA TYR A 34 -11.38 -15.81 -5.07
C TYR A 34 -11.09 -14.82 -3.94
N TYR A 35 -11.67 -13.62 -4.00
CA TYR A 35 -11.50 -12.61 -2.96
C TYR A 35 -11.92 -13.15 -1.58
N ASN A 36 -13.10 -13.76 -1.49
CA ASN A 36 -13.63 -14.24 -0.22
C ASN A 36 -12.96 -15.55 0.25
N SER A 37 -12.75 -16.50 -0.65
CA SER A 37 -12.24 -17.84 -0.31
C SER A 37 -10.73 -17.88 -0.06
N VAL A 38 -9.97 -16.99 -0.69
CA VAL A 38 -8.50 -16.97 -0.60
C VAL A 38 -8.01 -15.75 0.16
N VAL A 39 -8.33 -14.54 -0.31
CA VAL A 39 -7.75 -13.30 0.26
C VAL A 39 -8.29 -13.06 1.66
N MET A 40 -9.61 -12.98 1.83
CA MET A 40 -10.23 -12.72 3.14
C MET A 40 -9.92 -13.83 4.14
N LYS A 41 -9.99 -15.09 3.70
CA LYS A 41 -9.61 -16.25 4.53
C LYS A 41 -8.17 -16.15 5.04
N TYR A 42 -7.22 -15.76 4.20
CA TYR A 42 -5.83 -15.56 4.64
C TYR A 42 -5.71 -14.49 5.72
N PHE A 43 -6.37 -13.34 5.55
CA PHE A 43 -6.35 -12.28 6.56
C PHE A 43 -6.96 -12.74 7.89
N ASP A 44 -8.10 -13.44 7.85
CA ASP A 44 -8.77 -13.91 9.07
C ASP A 44 -8.01 -15.06 9.76
N GLU A 45 -7.35 -15.94 9.02
CA GLU A 45 -6.63 -17.07 9.61
C GLU A 45 -5.18 -16.76 9.99
N LYS A 46 -4.48 -15.93 9.20
CA LYS A 46 -3.02 -15.72 9.31
C LYS A 46 -2.63 -14.36 9.86
N CYS A 47 -3.52 -13.35 9.84
CA CYS A 47 -3.17 -11.97 10.20
C CYS A 47 -3.81 -11.50 11.53
N ASN A 48 -4.16 -12.44 12.42
CA ASN A 48 -4.87 -12.16 13.68
C ASN A 48 -4.18 -11.14 14.60
N ALA A 49 -2.84 -11.19 14.70
CA ALA A 49 -2.10 -10.24 15.53
C ALA A 49 -2.18 -8.81 14.97
N SER A 50 -2.08 -8.65 13.64
CA SER A 50 -2.24 -7.34 13.00
C SER A 50 -3.66 -6.80 13.16
N LYS A 51 -4.68 -7.67 13.07
CA LYS A 51 -6.07 -7.32 13.34
C LYS A 51 -6.25 -6.78 14.77
N ALA A 52 -5.68 -7.48 15.77
CA ALA A 52 -5.75 -7.04 17.16
C ALA A 52 -5.10 -5.66 17.39
N VAL A 53 -3.92 -5.44 16.80
CA VAL A 53 -3.24 -4.13 16.87
C VAL A 53 -4.07 -3.03 16.21
N TYR A 54 -4.63 -3.30 15.02
CA TYR A 54 -5.50 -2.35 14.32
C TYR A 54 -6.76 -1.99 15.13
N GLU A 55 -7.44 -2.99 15.69
CA GLU A 55 -8.63 -2.79 16.53
C GLU A 55 -8.32 -1.98 17.79
N GLU A 56 -7.19 -2.26 18.45
CA GLU A 56 -6.73 -1.48 19.60
C GLU A 56 -6.40 -0.03 19.18
N SER A 57 -5.69 0.14 18.07
CA SER A 57 -5.24 1.45 17.59
C SER A 57 -6.40 2.39 17.27
N LYS A 58 -7.54 1.86 16.80
CA LYS A 58 -8.75 2.66 16.55
C LYS A 58 -9.29 3.40 17.78
N LYS A 59 -8.95 2.95 19.00
CA LYS A 59 -9.33 3.64 20.24
C LYS A 59 -8.61 4.97 20.43
N TYR A 60 -7.45 5.12 19.80
CA TYR A 60 -6.53 6.25 20.02
C TYR A 60 -6.27 7.06 18.75
N ILE A 61 -6.37 6.43 17.58
CA ILE A 61 -6.06 7.01 16.28
C ILE A 61 -7.29 6.88 15.38
N PRO A 62 -7.80 7.97 14.79
CA PRO A 62 -8.90 7.90 13.83
C PRO A 62 -8.58 6.93 12.70
N GLY A 63 -9.45 5.92 12.51
CA GLY A 63 -9.24 4.88 11.51
C GLY A 63 -8.09 3.90 11.82
N GLY A 64 -7.52 3.93 13.04
CA GLY A 64 -6.51 2.98 13.51
C GLY A 64 -5.15 3.09 12.82
N VAL A 65 -4.91 4.12 12.02
CA VAL A 65 -3.67 4.34 11.25
C VAL A 65 -3.26 5.82 11.28
N GLN A 66 -1.96 6.09 11.40
CA GLN A 66 -1.44 7.47 11.40
C GLN A 66 -1.20 8.04 10.00
N HIS A 67 -0.92 7.19 9.01
CA HIS A 67 -0.66 7.58 7.63
C HIS A 67 -1.72 7.00 6.70
N ASN A 68 -2.28 7.85 5.83
CA ASN A 68 -3.38 7.47 4.92
C ASN A 68 -3.01 6.31 3.98
N LEU A 69 -1.75 6.19 3.57
CA LEU A 69 -1.27 5.10 2.71
C LEU A 69 -1.30 3.72 3.40
N ALA A 70 -1.47 3.68 4.72
CA ALA A 70 -1.64 2.43 5.46
C ALA A 70 -3.11 1.97 5.51
N PHE A 71 -4.05 2.75 4.98
CA PHE A 71 -5.47 2.39 4.99
C PHE A 71 -5.76 1.32 3.93
N ASN A 72 -5.67 0.05 4.32
CA ASN A 72 -5.82 -1.10 3.43
C ASN A 72 -7.01 -1.99 3.86
N LYS A 73 -7.76 -2.49 2.88
CA LYS A 73 -8.81 -3.51 3.11
C LYS A 73 -8.17 -4.90 3.23
N PRO A 74 -8.60 -5.76 4.18
CA PRO A 74 -9.60 -5.50 5.22
C PRO A 74 -9.07 -4.74 6.44
N PHE A 75 -7.76 -4.82 6.71
CA PHE A 75 -7.05 -4.03 7.73
C PHE A 75 -5.55 -4.01 7.39
N PRO A 76 -4.77 -3.04 7.91
CA PRO A 76 -3.32 -2.98 7.69
C PRO A 76 -2.58 -4.15 8.35
N MET A 77 -1.50 -4.59 7.71
CA MET A 77 -0.51 -5.48 8.33
C MET A 77 0.42 -4.67 9.25
N CYS A 78 0.64 -5.19 10.45
CA CYS A 78 1.57 -4.60 11.42
C CYS A 78 2.84 -5.45 11.48
N MET A 79 3.93 -4.94 10.89
CA MET A 79 5.22 -5.64 10.86
C MET A 79 5.98 -5.39 12.17
N SER A 80 6.45 -6.47 12.80
CA SER A 80 7.23 -6.39 14.04
C SER A 80 8.74 -6.31 13.81
N LYS A 81 9.22 -6.79 12.66
CA LYS A 81 10.62 -6.77 12.24
C LYS A 81 10.70 -6.81 10.71
N ALA A 82 11.78 -6.24 10.17
CA ALA A 82 12.23 -6.47 8.80
C ALA A 82 13.73 -6.81 8.81
N ASP A 83 14.20 -7.62 7.87
CA ASP A 83 15.61 -7.96 7.66
C ASP A 83 15.92 -8.06 6.16
N GLY A 84 16.62 -7.04 5.64
CA GLY A 84 16.82 -6.90 4.20
C GLY A 84 15.51 -6.63 3.45
N ALA A 85 15.15 -7.51 2.52
CA ALA A 85 13.94 -7.41 1.69
C ALA A 85 12.76 -8.23 2.25
N TYR A 86 12.81 -8.60 3.55
CA TYR A 86 11.84 -9.45 4.23
C TYR A 86 11.26 -8.75 5.46
#